data_AF-A0AAJ6LYV4-F1
#
_entry.id   AF-A0AAJ6LYV4-F1
#
_cell.length_a   1.000
_cell.length_b   1.000
_cell.length_c   1.000
_cell.angle_alpha   90.00
_cell.angle_beta   90.00
_cell.angle_gamma   90.00
#
_symmetry.space_group_name_H-M   'P 1'
#
loop_
_entity.id
_entity.type
_entity.pdbx_description
1 polymer ?
#
loop_
_entity_poly.entity_id
_entity_poly.type
_entity_poly.pdbx_seq_one_letter_code
_entity_poly.pdbx_strand_id
1 'polypeptide(L)' 'MSNHTYLAKRIQESLDVISILAEVLICNGGHKDNENDDNGAQIDARGKEGIHQAIRLIALASHKEFCQLATELEIPE' A
#
# COMPACT_ATOMS: atom_id res chain seq x y z
N MET A 1 -23.23 -11.17 -3.10
CA MET A 1 -21.83 -11.46 -3.44
C MET A 1 -21.43 -12.71 -2.70
N SER A 2 -20.75 -13.65 -3.35
CA SER A 2 -20.06 -14.76 -2.67
C SER A 2 -18.89 -14.23 -1.86
N ASN A 3 -18.45 -14.98 -0.85
CA ASN A 3 -17.36 -14.58 0.03
C ASN A 3 -16.05 -14.38 -0.74
N HIS A 4 -15.71 -15.29 -1.67
CA HIS A 4 -14.55 -15.16 -2.54
C HIS A 4 -14.57 -13.88 -3.41
N THR A 5 -15.73 -13.44 -3.91
CA THR A 5 -15.83 -12.17 -4.67
C THR A 5 -15.63 -10.96 -3.76
N TYR A 6 -16.07 -11.04 -2.51
CA TYR A 6 -15.80 -10.00 -1.51
C TYR A 6 -14.31 -9.92 -1.17
N LEU A 7 -13.65 -11.06 -0.92
CA LEU A 7 -12.22 -11.14 -0.65
C LEU A 7 -11.39 -10.63 -1.82
N ALA A 8 -11.71 -11.05 -3.05
CA ALA A 8 -11.01 -10.58 -4.26
C ALA A 8 -11.11 -9.05 -4.41
N LYS A 9 -12.28 -8.46 -4.13
CA LYS A 9 -12.47 -7.00 -4.17
C LYS A 9 -11.64 -6.30 -3.09
N ARG A 10 -11.66 -6.81 -1.86
CA ARG A 10 -10.87 -6.29 -0.72
C ARG A 10 -9.36 -6.29 -1.00
N ILE A 11 -8.87 -7.36 -1.60
CA ILE A 11 -7.49 -7.52 -2.04
C ILE A 11 -7.15 -6.46 -3.09
N GLN A 12 -7.98 -6.31 -4.13
CA GLN A 12 -7.79 -5.31 -5.17
C GLN A 12 -7.72 -3.89 -4.58
N GLU A 13 -8.70 -3.51 -3.74
CA GLU A 13 -8.73 -2.20 -3.08
C GLU A 13 -7.46 -1.96 -2.25
N SER A 14 -6.94 -2.99 -1.59
CA SER A 14 -5.73 -2.88 -0.78
C SER A 14 -4.47 -2.68 -1.64
N LEU A 15 -4.37 -3.36 -2.78
CA LEU A 15 -3.27 -3.17 -3.75
C LEU A 15 -3.32 -1.77 -4.38
N ASP A 16 -4.51 -1.25 -4.66
CA ASP A 16 -4.69 0.11 -5.18
C ASP A 16 -4.20 1.15 -4.15
N VAL A 17 -4.58 0.98 -2.87
CA VAL A 17 -4.11 1.88 -1.80
C VAL A 17 -2.59 1.80 -1.61
N ILE A 18 -2.00 0.59 -1.64
CA ILE A 18 -0.54 0.44 -1.57
C ILE A 18 0.15 1.20 -2.72
N SER A 19 -0.40 1.10 -3.94
CA SER A 19 0.15 1.77 -5.12
C SER A 19 0.11 3.30 -4.95
N ILE A 20 -1.03 3.85 -4.51
CA ILE A 20 -1.18 5.28 -4.23
C ILE A 20 -0.17 5.75 -3.18
N LEU A 21 -0.02 5.00 -2.08
CA LEU A 21 0.92 5.34 -1.01
C LEU A 21 2.39 5.29 -1.48
N ALA A 22 2.73 4.33 -2.35
CA ALA A 22 4.05 4.23 -2.94
C ALA A 22 4.33 5.40 -3.89
N GLU A 23 3.34 5.80 -4.71
CA GLU A 23 3.44 7.00 -5.56
C GLU A 23 3.68 8.26 -4.75
N VAL A 24 2.94 8.42 -3.63
CA VAL A 24 3.15 9.55 -2.71
C VAL A 24 4.59 9.57 -2.19
N LEU A 25 5.15 8.43 -1.82
CA LEU A 25 6.56 8.35 -1.40
C LEU A 25 7.54 8.67 -2.53
N ILE A 26 7.30 8.21 -3.76
CA ILE A 26 8.16 8.49 -4.92
C ILE A 26 8.16 10.00 -5.22
N CYS A 27 6.98 10.61 -5.28
CA CYS A 27 6.81 12.04 -5.53
C CYS A 27 7.44 12.92 -4.42
N ASN A 28 7.53 12.41 -3.18
CA ASN A 28 8.10 13.12 -2.03
C ASN A 28 9.53 12.70 -1.65
N GLY A 29 10.07 11.66 -2.29
CA GLY A 29 11.40 11.11 -2.02
C GLY A 29 12.52 11.74 -2.87
N GLY A 30 12.18 12.38 -3.99
CA GLY A 30 13.12 12.99 -4.93
C GLY A 30 13.58 14.42 -4.60
N HIS A 31 12.93 15.10 -3.65
CA HIS A 31 13.34 16.43 -3.19
C HIS A 31 14.59 16.32 -2.32
N LYS A 32 15.74 16.20 -2.97
CA LYS A 32 17.02 16.56 -2.38
C LYS A 32 17.04 18.08 -2.28
N ASP A 33 17.56 18.60 -1.18
CA ASP A 33 17.73 20.02 -0.87
C ASP A 33 18.56 20.75 -1.95
N ASN A 34 17.98 20.97 -3.13
CA ASN A 34 18.48 21.93 -4.08
C ASN A 34 18.04 23.28 -3.52
N GLU A 35 18.98 24.08 -3.03
CA GLU A 35 18.80 25.40 -2.41
C GLU A 35 18.02 26.43 -3.28
N ASN A 36 17.56 26.04 -4.47
CA ASN A 36 16.85 26.87 -5.44
C ASN A 36 15.48 26.31 -5.88
N ASP A 37 15.01 25.19 -5.32
CA ASP A 37 13.65 24.70 -5.60
C ASP A 37 12.71 25.09 -4.46
N ASP A 38 11.80 26.02 -4.73
CA ASP A 38 10.81 26.56 -3.78
C ASP A 38 9.77 25.50 -3.32
N ASN A 39 9.88 24.27 -3.85
CA ASN A 39 9.08 23.13 -3.48
C ASN A 39 9.88 22.21 -2.55
N GLY A 40 9.89 22.47 -1.24
CA GLY A 40 10.45 21.52 -0.28
C GLY A 40 9.72 20.17 -0.31
N ALA A 41 10.35 19.12 0.24
CA ALA A 41 9.66 17.85 0.46
C ALA A 41 8.35 18.09 1.25
N GLN A 42 7.20 17.77 0.66
CA GLN A 42 5.89 18.07 1.28
C GLN A 42 5.56 17.12 2.44
N ILE A 43 6.38 16.08 2.64
CA ILE A 43 6.24 15.08 3.69
C ILE A 43 7.55 14.98 4.47
N ASP A 44 7.46 15.21 5.78
CA ASP A 44 8.57 15.08 6.72
C ASP A 44 8.97 13.61 6.96
N ALA A 45 10.03 13.38 7.73
CA ALA A 45 10.51 12.03 8.03
C ALA A 45 9.44 11.17 8.74
N ARG A 46 8.61 11.78 9.59
CA ARG A 46 7.54 11.08 10.31
C ARG A 46 6.43 10.65 9.36
N GLY A 47 6.06 11.48 8.41
CA GLY A 47 5.07 11.16 7.38
C GLY A 47 5.56 10.05 6.45
N LYS A 48 6.83 10.07 6.05
CA LYS A 48 7.45 8.99 5.24
C LYS A 48 7.39 7.65 5.97
N GLU A 49 7.78 7.64 7.25
CA GLU A 49 7.71 6.43 8.09
C GLU A 49 6.26 5.97 8.31
N GLY A 50 5.33 6.89 8.53
CA GLY A 50 3.91 6.59 8.66
C GLY A 50 3.34 5.91 7.41
N ILE A 51 3.73 6.37 6.21
CA ILE A 51 3.32 5.74 4.95
C ILE A 51 3.93 4.34 4.80
N HIS A 52 5.22 4.15 5.12
CA HIS A 52 5.82 2.81 5.12
C HIS A 52 5.09 1.84 6.06
N GLN A 53 4.74 2.29 7.26
CA GLN A 53 3.98 1.47 8.22
C GLN A 53 2.57 1.16 7.71
N ALA A 54 1.89 2.13 7.10
CA ALA A 54 0.58 1.92 6.50
C ALA A 54 0.63 0.87 5.38
N ILE A 55 1.58 0.98 4.44
CA ILE A 55 1.80 -0.02 3.38
C ILE A 55 2.00 -1.41 3.99
N ARG A 56 2.85 -1.52 5.02
CA ARG A 56 3.12 -2.81 5.69
C ARG A 56 1.86 -3.41 6.32
N LEU A 57 1.06 -2.60 7.00
CA LEU A 57 -0.17 -3.08 7.66
C LEU A 57 -1.22 -3.53 6.64
N ILE A 58 -1.38 -2.77 5.54
CA ILE A 58 -2.30 -3.13 4.46
C ILE A 58 -1.84 -4.43 3.80
N ALA A 59 -0.55 -4.55 3.45
CA ALA A 59 0.00 -5.76 2.85
C ALA A 59 -0.21 -7.01 3.74
N LEU A 60 -0.03 -6.87 5.06
CA LEU A 60 -0.30 -7.97 6.01
C LEU A 60 -1.79 -8.34 6.07
N ALA A 61 -2.69 -7.37 5.96
CA ALA A 61 -4.13 -7.64 5.91
C ALA A 61 -4.50 -8.35 4.59
N SER A 62 -4.02 -7.84 3.45
CA SER A 62 -4.26 -8.45 2.13
C SER A 62 -3.69 -9.84 2.01
N HIS A 63 -2.53 -10.12 2.61
CA HIS A 63 -1.96 -11.47 2.65
C HIS A 63 -2.92 -12.45 3.33
N LYS A 64 -3.53 -12.07 4.46
CA LYS A 64 -4.52 -12.92 5.14
C LYS A 64 -5.76 -13.15 4.28
N GLU A 65 -6.26 -12.10 3.63
CA GLU A 65 -7.38 -12.19 2.69
C GLU A 65 -7.04 -13.11 1.50
N PHE A 66 -5.80 -13.05 0.98
CA PHE A 66 -5.30 -13.93 -0.08
C PHE A 66 -5.23 -15.38 0.37
N CYS A 67 -4.67 -15.68 1.54
CA CYS A 67 -4.63 -17.05 2.07
C CYS A 67 -6.05 -17.62 2.26
N GLN A 68 -6.98 -16.79 2.76
CA GLN A 68 -8.37 -17.19 2.89
C GLN A 68 -9.01 -17.47 1.52
N LEU A 69 -8.77 -16.61 0.53
CA LEU A 69 -9.27 -16.81 -0.82
C LEU A 69 -8.69 -18.08 -1.47
N ALA A 70 -7.40 -18.34 -1.31
CA ALA A 70 -6.75 -19.55 -1.81
C ALA A 70 -7.37 -20.82 -1.19
N THR A 71 -7.64 -20.77 0.12
CA THR A 71 -8.31 -21.86 0.83
C THR A 71 -9.74 -22.09 0.30
N GLU A 72 -10.51 -21.02 0.08
CA GLU A 72 -11.87 -21.11 -0.48
C GLU A 72 -11.90 -21.63 -1.93
N LEU A 73 -10.80 -21.46 -2.67
CA LEU A 73 -10.64 -21.94 -4.03
C LEU A 73 -9.98 -23.33 -4.11
N GLU A 74 -9.71 -23.96 -2.96
CA GLU A 74 -9.04 -25.27 -2.87
C GLU A 74 -7.67 -25.28 -3.57
N ILE A 75 -6.97 -24.14 -3.59
CA ILE A 75 -5.62 -24.03 -4.14
C ILE A 75 -4.63 -24.59 -3.10
N PRO A 76 -3.79 -25.59 -3.45
CA PRO A 76 -2.82 -26.17 -2.53
C PRO A 76 -1.70 -25.19 -2.14
N GLU A 77 -1.16 -25.35 -0.93
CA GLU A 77 -0.04 -24.57 -0.36
C GLU A 77 1.27 -24.71 -1.15
#